data_AF-A0A1B7NBA4-F1
#
_entry.id   AF-A0A1B7NBA4-F1
#
_cell.length_a   1.000
_cell.length_b   1.000
_cell.length_c   1.000
_cell.angle_alpha   90.00
_cell.angle_beta   90.00
_cell.angle_gamma   90.00
#
_symmetry.space_group_name_H-M   'P 1'
#
loop_
_entity.id
_entity.type
_entity.pdbx_description
1 polymer ?
#
loop_
_entity_poly.entity_id
_entity_poly.type
_entity_poly.pdbx_seq_one_letter_code
_entity_poly.pdbx_strand_id
1 'polypeptide(L)'
;VDVGAPWVTNKAWESQYGNVVYTRLFDQENIVINSEEIARELLERRLQDYSDRPEIATNKLLGVDFNTTFTAYNSRWRLQRKILQQSLQQDGISHFRPMQAGKILNLLETPLDYSKHLHA
;
A
#
# COMPACT_ATOMS: atom_id res chain seq x y z
N VAL A 1 13.53 3.37 15.90
CA VAL A 1 12.63 2.49 15.13
C VAL A 1 13.52 1.51 14.40
N ASP A 2 13.30 0.20 14.58
CA ASP A 2 13.97 -0.80 13.75
C ASP A 2 13.38 -0.72 12.34
N VAL A 3 14.21 -0.43 11.33
CA VAL A 3 13.79 -0.30 9.94
C VAL A 3 13.44 -1.66 9.32
N GLY A 4 14.05 -2.75 9.79
CA GLY A 4 13.76 -4.10 9.30
C GLY A 4 12.48 -4.70 9.90
N ALA A 5 12.07 -4.21 11.06
CA ALA A 5 10.87 -4.67 11.76
C ALA A 5 10.09 -3.52 12.45
N PRO A 6 9.61 -2.51 11.69
CA PRO A 6 8.98 -1.32 12.27
C PRO A 6 7.73 -1.66 13.09
N TRP A 7 7.00 -2.73 12.74
CA TRP A 7 5.82 -3.19 13.48
C TRP A 7 6.12 -3.57 14.93
N VAL A 8 7.34 -4.04 15.24
CA VAL A 8 7.75 -4.36 16.62
C VAL A 8 7.81 -3.09 17.47
N THR A 9 8.38 -2.01 16.91
CA THR A 9 8.44 -0.71 17.59
C THR A 9 7.03 -0.12 17.75
N ASN A 10 6.21 -0.17 16.69
CA ASN A 10 4.84 0.33 16.72
C ASN A 10 3.99 -0.39 17.79
N LYS A 11 4.15 -1.71 17.93
CA LYS A 11 3.47 -2.50 18.96
C LYS A 11 3.93 -2.15 20.37
N ALA A 12 5.23 -1.94 20.57
CA ALA A 12 5.74 -1.48 21.86
C ALA A 12 5.17 -0.09 22.24
N TRP A 13 5.06 0.81 21.26
CA TRP A 13 4.43 2.11 21.46
C TRP A 13 2.93 2.02 21.76
N GLU A 14 2.22 1.05 21.20
CA GLU A 14 0.83 0.79 21.58
C GLU A 14 0.70 0.52 23.08
N SER A 15 1.55 -0.36 23.62
CA SER A 15 1.52 -0.70 25.05
C SER A 15 1.89 0.48 25.94
N GLN A 16 2.75 1.39 25.46
CA GLN A 16 3.25 2.52 26.24
C GLN A 16 2.34 3.76 26.16
N TYR A 17 1.79 4.05 24.97
CA TYR A 17 1.14 5.32 24.65
C TYR A 17 -0.32 5.16 24.18
N GLY A 18 -0.75 3.92 23.89
CA GLY A 18 -2.11 3.60 23.44
C GLY A 18 -2.26 3.49 21.92
N ASN A 19 -3.52 3.47 21.47
CA ASN A 19 -3.88 3.08 20.11
C ASN A 19 -3.55 4.11 19.02
N VAL A 20 -3.24 5.36 19.40
CA VAL A 20 -2.89 6.45 18.49
C VAL A 20 -1.66 7.14 19.04
N VAL A 21 -0.58 7.14 18.25
CA VAL A 21 0.71 7.70 18.66
C VAL A 21 1.14 8.75 17.66
N TYR A 22 1.42 9.96 18.14
CA TYR A 22 2.00 11.03 17.34
C TYR A 22 3.53 10.97 17.39
N THR A 23 4.17 11.15 16.23
CA THR A 23 5.63 11.23 16.12
C THR A 23 6.03 12.20 15.02
N ARG A 24 7.21 12.80 15.13
CA ARG A 24 7.76 13.70 14.12
C ARG A 24 9.09 13.13 13.61
N LEU A 25 9.16 12.83 12.31
CA LEU A 25 10.37 12.34 11.65
C LEU A 25 10.68 13.22 10.45
N PHE A 26 11.91 13.72 10.33
CA PHE A 26 12.36 14.56 9.21
C PHE A 26 11.40 15.73 8.91
N ASP A 27 10.95 16.40 9.96
CA ASP A 27 9.97 17.49 9.91
C ASP A 27 8.55 17.09 9.44
N GLN A 28 8.32 15.80 9.21
CA GLN A 28 7.01 15.24 8.89
C GLN A 28 6.28 14.81 10.16
N GLU A 29 5.05 15.27 10.29
CA GLU A 29 4.12 14.86 11.33
C GLU A 29 3.50 13.51 10.94
N ASN A 30 3.64 12.51 11.82
CA ASN A 30 3.20 11.15 11.57
C ASN A 30 2.27 10.68 12.69
N ILE A 31 1.19 10.01 12.32
CA ILE A 31 0.28 9.35 13.25
C ILE A 31 0.37 7.85 13.02
N VAL A 32 0.73 7.11 14.06
CA VAL A 32 0.73 5.64 14.08
C VAL A 32 -0.60 5.18 14.70
N ILE A 33 -1.36 4.41 13.94
CA ILE A 33 -2.63 3.83 14.36
C ILE A 33 -2.40 2.34 14.67
N ASN A 34 -2.53 1.95 15.92
CA ASN A 34 -2.34 0.58 16.40
C ASN A 34 -3.66 -0.19 16.67
N SER A 35 -4.82 0.42 16.35
CA SER A 35 -6.13 -0.21 16.45
C SER A 35 -6.77 -0.41 15.08
N GLU A 36 -7.19 -1.64 14.79
CA GLU A 36 -7.93 -1.98 13.57
C GLU A 36 -9.23 -1.17 13.44
N GLU A 37 -9.96 -0.98 14.54
CA GLU A 37 -11.22 -0.23 14.55
C GLU A 37 -10.99 1.22 14.12
N ILE A 38 -9.96 1.87 14.69
CA ILE A 38 -9.60 3.25 14.36
C ILE A 38 -9.09 3.32 12.91
N ALA A 39 -8.26 2.37 12.50
CA ALA A 39 -7.74 2.31 11.13
C ALA A 39 -8.88 2.19 10.11
N ARG A 40 -9.86 1.33 10.36
CA ARG A 40 -11.04 1.16 9.48
C ARG A 40 -11.89 2.42 9.43
N GLU A 41 -12.14 3.06 10.57
CA GLU A 41 -12.92 4.30 10.60
C GLU A 41 -12.24 5.44 9.81
N LEU A 42 -10.93 5.61 9.97
CA LEU A 42 -10.20 6.69 9.30
C LEU A 42 -9.86 6.39 7.84
N LEU A 43 -9.33 5.19 7.55
CA LEU A 43 -8.74 4.86 6.26
C LEU A 43 -9.74 4.24 5.26
N GLU A 44 -10.83 3.62 5.72
CA GLU A 44 -11.84 3.05 4.83
C GLU A 44 -13.09 3.92 4.77
N ARG A 45 -13.70 4.22 5.91
CA ARG A 45 -14.97 4.96 5.96
C ARG A 45 -14.78 6.45 5.64
N ARG A 46 -13.66 7.03 6.07
CA ARG A 46 -13.31 8.44 5.85
C ARG A 46 -12.10 8.61 4.91
N LEU A 47 -11.95 7.66 3.97
CA LEU A 47 -10.89 7.65 2.95
C LEU A 47 -10.64 9.04 2.32
N GLN A 48 -11.69 9.79 2.02
CA GLN A 48 -11.58 11.09 1.35
C GLN A 48 -10.82 12.14 2.19
N ASP A 49 -10.87 12.03 3.51
CA ASP A 49 -10.25 12.99 4.43
C ASP A 49 -8.82 12.57 4.80
N TYR A 50 -8.55 11.26 4.94
CA TYR A 50 -7.30 10.75 5.53
C TYR A 50 -6.37 10.01 4.57
N SER A 51 -6.85 9.63 3.38
CA SER A 51 -6.08 8.78 2.46
C SER A 51 -5.58 9.51 1.22
N ASP A 52 -5.33 10.81 1.32
CA ASP A 52 -4.60 11.53 0.28
C ASP A 52 -3.12 11.09 0.24
N ARG A 53 -2.44 11.33 -0.89
CA ARG A 53 -1.03 10.99 -1.06
C ARG A 53 -0.17 12.24 -0.87
N PRO A 54 0.84 12.21 0.03
CA PRO A 54 1.76 13.33 0.15
C PRO A 54 2.53 13.52 -1.14
N GLU A 55 2.88 14.77 -1.46
CA GLU A 55 3.75 15.05 -2.59
C GLU A 55 5.17 14.54 -2.29
N ILE A 56 5.59 13.50 -3.02
CA ILE A 56 6.96 13.01 -2.98
C ILE A 56 7.70 13.65 -4.15
N ALA A 57 8.57 14.62 -3.86
CA ALA A 57 9.27 15.43 -4.88
C ALA A 57 10.01 14.59 -5.93
N THR A 58 10.51 13.41 -5.55
CA THR A 58 11.21 12.51 -6.46
C THR A 58 10.30 11.83 -7.49
N ASN A 59 8.99 11.73 -7.25
CA ASN A 59 8.06 11.06 -8.18
C ASN A 59 8.04 11.74 -9.55
N LYS A 60 8.00 13.08 -9.58
CA LYS A 60 8.03 13.85 -10.82
C LYS A 60 9.38 13.75 -11.53
N LEU A 61 10.48 13.76 -10.77
CA LEU A 61 11.84 13.61 -11.32
C LEU A 61 12.05 12.24 -11.96
N LEU A 62 11.47 11.19 -11.37
CA LEU A 62 11.50 9.83 -11.90
C LEU A 62 10.43 9.59 -12.98
N GLY A 63 9.57 10.59 -13.26
CA GLY A 63 8.48 10.48 -14.22
C GLY A 63 7.42 9.45 -13.84
N VAL A 64 7.25 9.13 -12.56
CA VAL A 64 6.27 8.14 -12.05
C VAL A 64 5.04 8.80 -11.42
N ASP A 65 4.96 10.12 -11.42
CA ASP A 65 3.84 10.91 -10.89
C ASP A 65 2.50 10.65 -11.59
N PHE A 66 2.51 10.05 -12.79
CA PHE A 66 1.30 9.60 -13.46
C PHE A 66 0.65 8.36 -12.84
N ASN A 67 1.41 7.59 -12.04
CA ASN A 67 0.95 6.34 -11.47
C ASN A 67 -0.14 6.59 -10.42
N THR A 68 -1.23 5.83 -10.48
CA THR A 68 -2.36 5.91 -9.55
C THR A 68 -1.93 5.75 -8.09
N THR A 69 -0.82 5.05 -7.81
CA THR A 69 -0.27 4.89 -6.45
C THR A 69 0.30 6.18 -5.87
N PHE A 70 0.77 7.09 -6.73
CA PHE A 70 1.45 8.33 -6.36
C PHE A 70 0.62 9.59 -6.62
N THR A 71 -0.51 9.46 -7.30
CA THR A 71 -1.40 10.58 -7.60
C THR A 71 -2.27 10.93 -6.39
N ALA A 72 -2.34 12.21 -6.04
CA ALA A 72 -3.23 12.74 -4.99
C ALA A 72 -4.72 12.48 -5.30
N TYR A 73 -5.56 12.47 -4.26
CA TYR A 73 -6.99 12.24 -4.37
C TYR A 73 -7.70 13.38 -5.11
N ASN A 74 -7.88 13.21 -6.41
CA ASN A 74 -8.53 14.18 -7.28
C ASN A 74 -9.38 13.48 -8.35
N SER A 75 -9.97 14.26 -9.27
CA SER A 75 -10.78 13.71 -10.37
C SER A 75 -9.99 12.76 -11.28
N ARG A 76 -8.69 13.01 -11.50
CA ARG A 76 -7.80 12.13 -12.27
C ARG A 76 -7.62 10.80 -11.55
N TRP A 77 -7.32 10.81 -10.25
CA TRP A 77 -7.20 9.58 -9.47
C TRP A 77 -8.49 8.76 -9.49
N ARG A 78 -9.66 9.41 -9.31
CA ARG A 78 -10.97 8.73 -9.37
C ARG A 78 -11.22 8.04 -10.72
N LEU A 79 -10.85 8.70 -11.82
CA LEU A 79 -10.95 8.12 -13.16
C LEU A 79 -10.00 6.93 -13.34
N GLN A 80 -8.73 7.08 -12.97
CA GLN A 80 -7.74 6.00 -13.02
C GLN A 80 -8.17 4.80 -12.18
N ARG A 81 -8.67 5.04 -10.95
CA ARG A 81 -9.19 4.00 -10.06
C ARG A 81 -10.38 3.27 -10.67
N LYS A 82 -11.31 3.99 -11.32
CA LYS A 82 -12.47 3.40 -12.00
C LYS A 82 -12.03 2.45 -13.12
N ILE A 83 -11.06 2.88 -13.95
CA ILE A 83 -10.52 2.05 -15.04
C ILE A 83 -9.82 0.80 -14.46
N LEU A 84 -8.91 0.98 -13.49
CA LEU A 84 -8.20 -0.14 -12.85
C LEU A 84 -9.15 -1.13 -12.18
N GLN A 85 -10.22 -0.64 -11.55
CA GLN A 85 -11.19 -1.50 -10.87
C GLN A 85 -11.91 -2.45 -11.84
N GLN A 86 -12.07 -2.09 -13.13
CA GLN A 86 -12.69 -2.97 -14.12
C GLN A 86 -11.89 -4.26 -14.34
N SER A 87 -10.55 -4.19 -14.23
CA SER A 87 -9.68 -5.37 -14.34
C SER A 87 -9.53 -6.11 -13.02
N LEU A 88 -9.65 -5.40 -11.90
CA LEU A 88 -9.44 -5.92 -10.54
C LEU A 88 -10.73 -6.35 -9.82
N GLN A 89 -11.89 -6.21 -10.45
CA GLN A 89 -13.14 -6.76 -9.94
C GLN A 89 -13.16 -8.29 -10.07
N GLN A 90 -14.07 -8.94 -9.36
CA GLN A 90 -14.17 -10.40 -9.27
C GLN A 90 -14.15 -11.10 -10.64
N ASP A 91 -14.88 -10.56 -11.62
CA ASP A 91 -14.93 -11.09 -12.99
C ASP A 91 -13.59 -10.90 -13.73
N GLY A 92 -12.96 -9.73 -13.57
CA GLY A 92 -11.65 -9.44 -14.16
C GLY A 92 -10.54 -10.33 -13.61
N ILE A 93 -10.54 -10.57 -12.29
CA ILE A 93 -9.54 -11.41 -11.61
C ILE A 93 -9.49 -12.82 -12.18
N SER A 94 -10.63 -13.39 -12.60
CA SER A 94 -10.70 -14.75 -13.13
C SER A 94 -9.79 -14.98 -14.34
N HIS A 95 -9.60 -13.95 -15.18
CA HIS A 95 -8.75 -14.00 -16.37
C HIS A 95 -7.26 -14.13 -16.04
N PHE A 96 -6.83 -13.69 -14.86
CA PHE A 96 -5.43 -13.77 -14.43
C PHE A 96 -5.09 -15.10 -13.75
N ARG A 97 -6.09 -15.88 -13.33
CA ARG A 97 -5.88 -17.13 -12.58
C ARG A 97 -4.99 -18.16 -13.29
N PRO A 98 -5.14 -18.43 -14.60
CA PRO A 98 -4.28 -19.40 -15.29
C PRO A 98 -2.81 -18.98 -15.27
N MET A 99 -2.53 -17.70 -15.53
CA MET A 99 -1.17 -17.14 -15.48
C MET A 99 -0.59 -17.21 -14.07
N GLN A 100 -1.37 -16.85 -13.04
CA GLN A 100 -0.96 -16.93 -11.65
C GLN A 100 -0.65 -18.37 -11.22
N ALA A 101 -1.50 -19.33 -11.60
CA ALA A 101 -1.27 -20.75 -11.34
C ALA A 101 0.02 -21.25 -11.99
N GLY A 102 0.28 -20.86 -13.25
CA GLY A 102 1.54 -21.18 -13.93
C GLY A 102 2.77 -20.61 -13.20
N LYS A 103 2.72 -19.34 -12.77
CA LYS A 103 3.81 -18.75 -11.98
C LYS A 103 4.02 -19.44 -10.63
N ILE A 104 2.95 -19.86 -9.96
CA ILE A 104 3.02 -20.62 -8.71
C ILE A 104 3.65 -22.00 -8.96
N LEU A 105 3.30 -22.70 -10.04
CA LEU A 105 3.92 -23.98 -10.38
C LEU A 105 5.43 -23.83 -10.63
N ASN A 106 5.84 -22.84 -11.43
CA ASN A 106 7.27 -22.57 -11.67
C ASN A 106 8.03 -22.27 -10.37
N LEU A 107 7.39 -21.54 -9.46
CA LEU A 107 7.93 -21.24 -8.14
C LEU A 107 8.12 -22.51 -7.29
N LEU A 108 7.20 -23.48 -7.38
CA LEU A 108 7.30 -24.76 -6.67
C LEU A 108 8.40 -25.66 -7.24
N GLU A 109 8.68 -25.57 -8.55
CA GLU A 109 9.75 -26.35 -9.20
C GLU A 109 11.14 -25.85 -8.80
N THR A 110 11.31 -24.54 -8.63
CA THR A 110 12.60 -23.93 -8.26
C THR A 110 12.44 -22.88 -7.16
N PRO A 111 12.11 -23.31 -5.92
CA PRO A 111 11.74 -22.39 -4.83
C PRO A 111 12.90 -21.53 -4.35
N LEU A 112 14.14 -22.02 -4.46
CA LEU A 112 15.35 -21.28 -4.09
C LEU A 112 15.66 -20.13 -5.07
N ASP A 113 15.11 -20.19 -6.28
CA ASP A 113 15.27 -19.21 -7.35
C ASP A 113 14.03 -18.32 -7.51
N TYR A 114 13.24 -18.14 -6.43
CA TYR A 114 11.95 -17.44 -6.49
C TYR A 114 11.99 -16.06 -7.16
N SER A 115 13.10 -15.33 -7.01
CA SER A 115 13.29 -14.02 -7.63
C SER A 115 13.11 -14.07 -9.15
N LYS A 116 13.61 -15.12 -9.81
CA LYS A 116 13.48 -15.33 -11.26
C LYS A 116 12.03 -15.46 -11.72
N HIS A 117 11.13 -15.93 -10.85
CA HIS A 117 9.71 -16.13 -11.16
C HIS A 117 8.86 -14.87 -10.96
N LEU A 118 9.37 -13.92 -10.18
CA LEU A 118 8.70 -12.65 -9.88
C LEU A 118 8.97 -11.56 -10.93
N HIS A 119 10.01 -11.71 -11.75
CA HIS A 119 10.25 -10.82 -12.87
C HIS A 119 9.19 -11.01 -13.97
N ALA A 120 8.80 -9.89 -14.60
CA ALA A 120 7.83 -9.83 -15.69
C ALA A 120 8.57 -9.75 -17.02
#